data_AF-A0A9P0YQY7-F1
#
_entry.id   AF-A0A9P0YQY7-F1
#
_cell.length_a   1.000
_cell.length_b   1.000
_cell.length_c   1.000
_cell.angle_alpha   90.00
_cell.angle_beta   90.00
_cell.angle_gamma   90.00
#
_symmetry.space_group_name_H-M   'P 1'
#
loop_
_entity.id
_entity.type
_entity.pdbx_description
1 polymer ?
#
loop_
_entity_poly.entity_id
_entity_poly.type
_entity_poly.pdbx_seq_one_letter_code
_entity_poly.pdbx_strand_id
1 'polypeptide(L)'
;MEQSFRRMDKEVIAWNESVVRGSCRCELQSPDCDAVGSTAVVAIVTPDKIIVANCGDSRAVLCRNGKAIPLSNDQKPDRPDELNRIQEAGGRVIYWDGARVLGVLSMSRAIGDNYLKPYVICEPEVTVTDRLPEDDCLILASDGLWDVVSNDIACGVARMCLNGKKRASRHGLSEKEIVLQNSDKVCSDASVLLTKLALARRSSDNVSVVVVDLKKAT
;
A
#
# COMPACT_ATOMS: atom_id res chain seq x y z
N MET A 1 4.16 9.82 12.54
CA MET A 1 3.15 9.13 11.70
C MET A 1 2.17 8.33 12.55
N GLU A 2 2.59 7.62 13.60
CA GLU A 2 1.69 6.85 14.49
C GLU A 2 0.47 7.64 15.03
N GLN A 3 0.68 8.88 15.47
CA GLN A 3 -0.42 9.74 15.94
C GLN A 3 -1.47 10.02 14.84
N SER A 4 -1.07 10.06 13.57
CA SER A 4 -1.97 10.30 12.44
C SER A 4 -2.86 9.09 12.19
N PHE A 5 -2.32 7.87 12.25
CA PHE A 5 -3.11 6.64 12.08
C PHE A 5 -4.11 6.46 13.23
N ARG A 6 -3.66 6.67 14.48
CA ARG A 6 -4.55 6.63 15.66
C ARG A 6 -5.63 7.72 15.60
N ARG A 7 -5.30 8.91 15.10
CA ARG A 7 -6.29 9.99 14.93
C ARG A 7 -7.33 9.60 13.88
N MET A 8 -6.90 9.08 12.73
CA MET A 8 -7.81 8.62 11.67
C MET A 8 -8.72 7.49 12.16
N ASP A 9 -8.17 6.52 12.88
CA ASP A 9 -8.93 5.42 13.50
C ASP A 9 -9.97 5.95 14.49
N LYS A 10 -9.60 6.92 15.34
CA LYS A 10 -10.54 7.59 16.25
C LYS A 10 -11.63 8.36 15.51
N GLU A 11 -11.31 9.04 14.42
CA GLU A 11 -12.28 9.77 13.60
C GLU A 11 -13.28 8.78 12.96
N VAL A 12 -12.82 7.62 12.47
CA VAL A 12 -13.68 6.55 11.94
C VAL A 12 -14.60 5.99 13.03
N ILE A 13 -14.05 5.64 14.21
CA ILE A 13 -14.84 5.14 15.36
C ILE A 13 -15.89 6.17 15.78
N ALA A 14 -15.50 7.43 15.95
CA ALA A 14 -16.41 8.49 16.37
C ALA A 14 -17.51 8.72 15.32
N TRP A 15 -17.19 8.59 14.03
CA TRP A 15 -18.20 8.69 12.99
C TRP A 15 -19.23 7.56 13.07
N ASN A 16 -18.79 6.31 13.26
CA ASN A 16 -19.69 5.17 13.47
C ASN A 16 -20.64 5.37 14.65
N GLU A 17 -20.14 5.89 15.78
CA GLU A 17 -20.96 6.18 16.96
C GLU A 17 -21.97 7.32 16.71
N SER A 18 -21.61 8.29 15.87
CA SER A 18 -22.47 9.43 15.52
C SER A 18 -23.55 9.10 14.49
N VAL A 19 -23.35 8.07 13.67
CA VAL A 19 -24.35 7.59 12.69
C VAL A 19 -25.39 6.73 13.43
N VAL A 20 -26.20 7.40 14.24
CA VAL A 20 -27.48 6.87 14.73
C VAL A 20 -28.36 6.62 13.51
N ARG A 21 -28.62 5.33 13.22
CA ARG A 21 -29.63 4.78 12.30
C ARG A 21 -30.17 5.80 11.30
N GLY A 22 -29.57 5.83 10.11
CA GLY A 22 -30.23 6.49 8.98
C GLY A 22 -31.69 6.03 8.91
N SER A 23 -32.62 6.97 8.90
CA SER A 23 -34.06 6.74 8.71
C SER A 23 -34.34 6.28 7.27
N CYS A 24 -33.57 5.32 6.77
CA CYS A 24 -33.85 4.71 5.49
C CYS A 24 -34.96 3.68 5.70
N ARG A 25 -36.05 3.84 4.95
CA ARG A 25 -37.23 2.95 4.95
C ARG A 25 -37.00 1.64 4.19
N CYS A 26 -35.79 1.37 3.72
CA CYS A 26 -35.45 0.12 3.06
C CYS A 26 -35.02 -0.94 4.09
N GLU A 27 -35.36 -2.21 3.83
CA GLU A 27 -35.02 -3.37 4.69
C GLU A 27 -33.51 -3.68 4.74
N LEU A 28 -32.68 -2.94 4.00
CA LEU A 28 -31.23 -2.95 4.13
C LEU A 28 -30.85 -2.09 5.32
N GLN A 29 -30.74 -2.73 6.49
CA GLN A 29 -29.96 -2.20 7.59
C GLN A 29 -28.65 -1.65 7.00
N SER A 30 -28.35 -0.38 7.29
CA SER A 30 -27.07 0.24 6.94
C SER A 30 -25.93 -0.76 7.22
N PRO A 31 -24.98 -0.98 6.31
CA PRO A 31 -23.89 -1.92 6.55
C PRO A 31 -23.29 -1.59 7.92
N ASP A 32 -23.16 -2.58 8.80
CA ASP A 32 -22.61 -2.38 10.13
C ASP A 32 -21.25 -1.70 9.97
N CYS A 33 -21.21 -0.40 10.27
CA CYS A 33 -20.10 0.48 9.92
C CYS A 33 -18.82 0.07 10.66
N ASP A 34 -18.98 -0.68 11.75
CA ASP A 34 -17.90 -1.26 12.53
C ASP A 34 -17.13 -2.36 11.80
N ALA A 35 -17.71 -2.98 10.77
CA ALA A 35 -17.05 -3.97 9.93
C ALA A 35 -16.32 -3.39 8.71
N VAL A 36 -16.22 -2.06 8.63
CA VAL A 36 -15.51 -1.37 7.55
C VAL A 36 -14.12 -0.95 8.05
N GLY A 37 -13.11 -1.25 7.25
CA GLY A 37 -11.74 -0.82 7.49
C GLY A 37 -10.95 -0.65 6.20
N SER A 38 -9.72 -0.18 6.35
CA SER A 38 -8.78 -0.01 5.25
C SER A 38 -7.35 -0.27 5.70
N THR A 39 -6.57 -0.82 4.78
CA THR A 39 -5.11 -0.74 4.81
C THR A 39 -4.65 0.70 4.61
N ALA A 40 -3.42 1.04 5.03
CA ALA A 40 -2.78 2.28 4.68
C ALA A 40 -1.26 2.09 4.60
N VAL A 41 -0.71 2.24 3.40
CA VAL A 41 0.73 2.39 3.17
C VAL A 41 1.02 3.82 2.69
N VAL A 42 1.88 4.53 3.40
CA VAL A 42 2.19 5.94 3.15
C VAL A 42 3.70 6.10 3.02
N ALA A 43 4.14 6.85 1.99
CA ALA A 43 5.55 7.21 1.81
C ALA A 43 5.74 8.72 1.80
N ILE A 44 6.73 9.20 2.56
CA ILE A 44 7.24 10.57 2.50
C ILE A 44 8.61 10.50 1.83
N VAL A 45 8.74 11.15 0.68
CA VAL A 45 9.99 11.20 -0.09
C VAL A 45 10.59 12.60 0.04
N THR A 46 11.80 12.66 0.59
CA THR A 46 12.60 13.88 0.74
C THR A 46 13.85 13.79 -0.16
N PRO A 47 14.69 14.82 -0.30
CA PRO A 47 15.93 14.74 -1.07
C PRO A 47 16.89 13.64 -0.59
N ASP A 48 16.91 13.34 0.71
CA ASP A 48 17.88 12.47 1.39
C ASP A 48 17.27 11.19 1.97
N LYS A 49 15.96 11.15 2.22
CA LYS A 49 15.30 10.02 2.90
C LYS A 49 13.97 9.61 2.26
N ILE A 50 13.64 8.34 2.41
CA ILE A 50 12.32 7.76 2.17
C ILE A 50 11.82 7.25 3.52
N ILE A 51 10.66 7.72 3.95
CA ILE A 51 10.02 7.30 5.19
C ILE A 51 8.71 6.60 4.82
N VAL A 52 8.55 5.33 5.20
CA VAL A 52 7.34 4.55 4.93
C VAL A 52 6.65 4.22 6.25
N ALA A 53 5.34 4.42 6.32
CA ALA A 53 4.49 3.90 7.39
C ALA A 53 3.45 2.95 6.80
N ASN A 54 3.37 1.72 7.32
CA ASN A 54 2.44 0.69 6.86
C ASN A 54 1.54 0.17 7.98
N CYS A 55 0.23 0.17 7.72
CA CYS A 55 -0.82 -0.48 8.50
C CYS A 55 -1.70 -1.31 7.55
N GLY A 56 -1.31 -2.55 7.33
CA GLY A 56 -2.01 -3.57 6.56
C GLY A 56 -1.07 -4.44 5.73
N ASP A 57 -1.61 -4.98 4.65
CA ASP A 57 -0.94 -5.85 3.67
C ASP A 57 -0.79 -5.20 2.28
N SER A 58 -1.14 -3.92 2.14
CA SER A 58 -0.53 -3.09 1.10
C SER A 58 0.99 -2.98 1.33
N ARG A 59 1.76 -2.76 0.27
CA ARG A 59 3.23 -2.80 0.34
C ARG A 59 3.91 -1.67 -0.41
N ALA A 60 5.01 -1.17 0.18
CA ALA A 60 5.96 -0.27 -0.45
C ALA A 60 7.27 -1.00 -0.76
N VAL A 61 7.75 -0.90 -2.01
CA VAL A 61 8.96 -1.56 -2.50
C VAL A 61 9.85 -0.56 -3.21
N LEU A 62 11.09 -0.42 -2.74
CA LEU A 62 12.14 0.37 -3.38
C LEU A 62 12.86 -0.49 -4.42
N CYS A 63 13.01 0.04 -5.63
CA CYS A 63 13.92 -0.50 -6.63
C CYS A 63 15.27 0.23 -6.53
N ARG A 64 16.32 -0.48 -6.12
CA ARG A 64 17.69 0.04 -6.00
C ARG A 64 18.63 -0.77 -6.86
N ASN A 65 19.25 -0.14 -7.85
CA ASN A 65 20.11 -0.81 -8.83
C ASN A 65 19.45 -2.06 -9.45
N GLY A 66 18.16 -1.96 -9.79
CA GLY A 66 17.36 -3.07 -10.33
C GLY A 66 17.00 -4.19 -9.35
N LYS A 67 17.35 -4.10 -8.05
CA LYS A 67 16.94 -5.06 -7.02
C LYS A 67 15.75 -4.52 -6.22
N ALA A 68 14.81 -5.40 -5.88
CA ALA A 68 13.70 -5.04 -5.03
C ALA A 68 14.08 -5.07 -3.55
N ILE A 69 13.76 -3.99 -2.84
CA ILE A 69 13.98 -3.82 -1.39
C ILE A 69 12.63 -3.43 -0.78
N PRO A 70 11.91 -4.36 -0.13
CA PRO A 70 10.68 -4.03 0.59
C PRO A 70 10.97 -3.02 1.70
N LEU A 71 10.23 -1.91 1.71
CA LEU A 71 10.30 -0.88 2.76
C LEU A 71 9.18 -1.02 3.79
N SER A 72 8.24 -1.93 3.55
CA SER A 72 7.23 -2.38 4.51
C SER A 72 7.17 -3.91 4.55
N ASN A 73 6.73 -4.43 5.68
CA ASN A 73 6.41 -5.85 5.84
C ASN A 73 4.90 -5.98 6.03
N ASP A 74 4.29 -6.91 5.32
CA ASP A 74 2.85 -7.13 5.39
C ASP A 74 2.48 -7.59 6.80
N GLN A 75 1.42 -7.02 7.36
CA GLN A 75 0.90 -7.40 8.66
C GLN A 75 -0.14 -8.49 8.48
N LYS A 76 0.34 -9.69 8.15
CA LYS A 76 -0.48 -10.90 8.00
C LYS A 76 -0.65 -11.60 9.35
N PRO A 77 -1.81 -12.23 9.64
CA PRO A 77 -2.07 -12.85 10.95
C PRO A 77 -1.15 -14.02 11.32
N ASP A 78 -0.51 -14.66 10.35
CA ASP A 78 0.46 -15.74 10.54
C ASP A 78 1.91 -15.26 10.69
N ARG A 79 2.15 -13.95 10.61
CA ARG A 79 3.46 -13.39 10.96
C ARG A 79 3.73 -13.64 12.45
N PRO A 80 4.89 -14.21 12.85
CA PRO A 80 5.05 -14.74 14.20
C PRO A 80 4.78 -13.75 15.35
N ASP A 81 5.18 -12.49 15.19
CA ASP A 81 4.93 -11.43 16.16
C ASP A 81 3.45 -11.02 16.22
N GLU A 82 2.78 -10.94 15.05
CA GLU A 82 1.35 -10.62 14.98
C GLU A 82 0.48 -11.77 15.51
N LEU A 83 0.83 -13.01 15.19
CA LEU A 83 0.17 -14.20 15.71
C LEU A 83 0.20 -14.23 17.23
N ASN A 84 1.39 -14.01 17.82
CA ASN A 84 1.56 -13.95 19.27
C ASN A 84 0.73 -12.81 19.87
N ARG A 85 0.79 -11.60 19.30
CA ARG A 85 0.02 -10.44 19.76
C ARG A 85 -1.49 -10.71 19.76
N ILE A 86 -2.01 -11.34 18.70
CA ILE A 86 -3.44 -11.69 18.60
C ILE A 86 -3.82 -12.71 19.68
N GLN A 87 -3.00 -13.74 19.89
CA GLN A 87 -3.26 -14.80 20.88
C GLN A 87 -3.17 -14.29 22.32
N GLU A 88 -2.18 -13.44 22.63
CA GLU A 88 -2.04 -12.79 23.94
C GLU A 88 -3.23 -11.89 24.28
N ALA A 89 -3.84 -11.27 23.27
CA ALA A 89 -5.09 -10.50 23.42
C ALA A 89 -6.35 -11.39 23.57
N GLY A 90 -6.21 -12.72 23.55
CA GLY A 90 -7.33 -13.68 23.63
C GLY A 90 -7.98 -14.03 22.29
N GLY A 91 -7.41 -13.54 21.18
CA GLY A 91 -7.89 -13.79 19.82
C GLY A 91 -7.41 -15.14 19.28
N ARG A 92 -7.84 -15.45 18.05
CA ARG A 92 -7.44 -16.64 17.31
C ARG A 92 -7.10 -16.30 15.88
N VAL A 93 -6.15 -17.03 15.31
CA VAL A 93 -5.86 -17.03 13.88
C VAL A 93 -6.37 -18.35 13.32
N ILE A 94 -7.26 -18.28 12.34
CA ILE A 94 -7.91 -19.44 11.73
C ILE A 94 -7.53 -19.46 10.26
N TYR A 95 -7.09 -20.62 9.76
CA TYR A 95 -6.79 -20.82 8.35
C TYR A 95 -8.08 -21.09 7.58
N TRP A 96 -8.52 -20.11 6.80
CA TRP A 96 -9.70 -20.18 5.94
C TRP A 96 -9.39 -19.38 4.66
N ASP A 97 -8.88 -20.05 3.64
CA ASP A 97 -8.32 -19.39 2.44
C ASP A 97 -7.27 -18.33 2.80
N GLY A 98 -6.24 -18.78 3.52
CA GLY A 98 -5.23 -17.93 4.17
C GLY A 98 -5.45 -17.78 5.68
N ALA A 99 -4.45 -17.22 6.36
CA ALA A 99 -4.53 -16.93 7.79
C ALA A 99 -5.42 -15.71 8.04
N ARG A 100 -6.43 -15.86 8.91
CA ARG A 100 -7.40 -14.79 9.20
C ARG A 100 -7.61 -14.58 10.69
N VAL A 101 -7.70 -13.33 11.11
CA VAL A 101 -8.07 -12.95 12.49
C VAL A 101 -9.53 -13.36 12.72
N LEU A 102 -9.74 -14.24 13.71
CA LEU A 102 -11.03 -14.87 14.01
C LEU A 102 -11.70 -15.55 12.80
N GLY A 103 -10.92 -15.92 11.77
CA GLY A 103 -11.46 -16.50 10.53
C GLY A 103 -12.07 -15.48 9.57
N VAL A 104 -12.00 -14.18 9.87
CA VAL A 104 -12.65 -13.12 9.10
C VAL A 104 -11.66 -12.32 8.24
N LEU A 105 -10.74 -11.59 8.88
CA LEU A 105 -9.88 -10.62 8.20
C LEU A 105 -8.48 -11.17 7.92
N SER A 106 -7.98 -11.07 6.69
CA SER A 106 -6.70 -11.62 6.20
C SER A 106 -5.47 -10.78 6.55
N MET A 107 -5.64 -9.75 7.38
CA MET A 107 -4.62 -8.81 7.84
C MET A 107 -4.81 -8.56 9.34
N SER A 108 -3.72 -8.35 10.06
CA SER A 108 -3.72 -8.20 11.52
C SER A 108 -3.75 -6.75 12.00
N ARG A 109 -3.60 -5.78 11.09
CA ARG A 109 -3.62 -4.35 11.40
C ARG A 109 -4.35 -3.56 10.32
N ALA A 110 -5.28 -2.70 10.71
CA ALA A 110 -6.06 -1.87 9.81
C ALA A 110 -6.55 -0.61 10.53
N ILE A 111 -6.92 0.41 9.75
CA ILE A 111 -7.69 1.55 10.25
C ILE A 111 -9.17 1.19 10.14
N GLY A 112 -9.95 1.37 11.21
CA GLY A 112 -11.32 0.87 11.31
C GLY A 112 -11.36 -0.57 11.86
N ASP A 113 -12.21 -1.41 11.28
CA ASP A 113 -12.45 -2.81 11.70
C ASP A 113 -12.73 -2.92 13.21
N ASN A 114 -13.55 -2.02 13.73
CA ASN A 114 -13.78 -1.84 15.17
C ASN A 114 -14.28 -3.11 15.85
N TYR A 115 -15.11 -3.89 15.16
CA TYR A 115 -15.62 -5.17 15.67
C TYR A 115 -14.53 -6.23 15.94
N LEU A 116 -13.34 -6.07 15.35
CA LEU A 116 -12.18 -6.96 15.56
C LEU A 116 -11.15 -6.39 16.52
N LYS A 117 -11.37 -5.20 17.09
CA LYS A 117 -10.53 -4.69 18.18
C LYS A 117 -10.76 -5.55 19.44
N PRO A 118 -9.71 -5.90 20.22
CA PRO A 118 -8.33 -5.40 20.13
C PRO A 118 -7.37 -6.23 19.26
N TYR A 119 -7.86 -7.24 18.52
CA TYR A 119 -7.02 -8.15 17.74
C TYR A 119 -6.45 -7.46 16.49
N VAL A 120 -7.28 -6.66 15.82
CA VAL A 120 -6.85 -5.77 14.72
C VAL A 120 -6.57 -4.38 15.28
N ILE A 121 -5.36 -3.87 15.07
CA ILE A 121 -4.92 -2.56 15.59
C ILE A 121 -4.53 -1.62 14.46
N CYS A 122 -4.62 -0.31 14.70
CA CYS A 122 -4.29 0.74 13.72
C CYS A 122 -2.84 1.24 13.82
N GLU A 123 -1.97 0.51 14.53
CA GLU A 123 -0.59 0.94 14.79
C GLU A 123 0.33 0.60 13.60
N PRO A 124 0.89 1.60 12.91
CA PRO A 124 1.74 1.36 11.75
C PRO A 124 3.14 0.92 12.16
N GLU A 125 3.80 0.17 11.29
CA GLU A 125 5.26 0.03 11.32
C GLU A 125 5.90 1.11 10.46
N VAL A 126 6.96 1.75 10.96
CA VAL A 126 7.65 2.84 10.27
C VAL A 126 9.09 2.45 9.94
N THR A 127 9.47 2.65 8.68
CA THR A 127 10.85 2.51 8.22
C THR A 127 11.39 3.86 7.72
N VAL A 128 12.68 4.09 7.93
CA VAL A 128 13.42 5.26 7.45
C VAL A 128 14.61 4.75 6.65
N THR A 129 14.66 5.07 5.36
CA THR A 129 15.70 4.60 4.44
C THR A 129 16.41 5.79 3.81
N ASP A 130 17.74 5.80 3.83
CA ASP A 130 18.53 6.81 3.13
C ASP A 130 18.42 6.62 1.61
N ARG A 131 18.26 7.73 0.90
CA ARG A 131 18.27 7.77 -0.55
C ARG A 131 19.68 7.68 -1.07
N LEU A 132 19.87 6.85 -2.09
CA LEU A 132 21.13 6.67 -2.77
C LEU A 132 20.98 6.99 -4.27
N PRO A 133 22.06 7.42 -4.97
CA PRO A 133 22.01 7.72 -6.40
C PRO A 133 21.57 6.54 -7.29
N GLU A 134 21.78 5.32 -6.82
CA GLU A 134 21.34 4.07 -7.44
C GLU A 134 19.84 3.76 -7.27
N ASP A 135 19.10 4.54 -6.48
CA ASP A 135 17.65 4.40 -6.36
C ASP A 135 17.00 4.69 -7.71
N ASP A 136 16.22 3.73 -8.20
CA ASP A 136 15.56 3.80 -9.51
C ASP A 136 14.13 4.33 -9.33
N CYS A 137 13.32 3.67 -8.51
CA CYS A 137 11.93 4.06 -8.25
C CYS A 137 11.41 3.48 -6.94
N LEU A 138 10.31 4.05 -6.44
CA LEU A 138 9.50 3.51 -5.35
C LEU A 138 8.14 3.08 -5.90
N ILE A 139 7.67 1.91 -5.49
CA ILE A 139 6.35 1.37 -5.88
C ILE A 139 5.53 1.19 -4.60
N LEU A 140 4.33 1.75 -4.56
CA LEU A 140 3.32 1.46 -3.54
C LEU A 140 2.13 0.80 -4.25
N ALA A 141 1.62 -0.28 -3.70
CA ALA A 141 0.43 -0.91 -4.26
C ALA A 141 -0.37 -1.70 -3.22
N SER A 142 -1.63 -1.97 -3.53
CA SER A 142 -2.47 -2.94 -2.83
C SER A 142 -2.01 -4.38 -3.12
N ASP A 143 -2.45 -5.30 -2.27
CA ASP A 143 -2.30 -6.75 -2.43
C ASP A 143 -2.84 -7.28 -3.77
N GLY A 144 -3.86 -6.63 -4.35
CA GLY A 144 -4.30 -6.92 -5.71
C GLY A 144 -3.17 -6.93 -6.77
N LEU A 145 -2.07 -6.18 -6.55
CA LEU A 145 -0.83 -6.35 -7.31
C LEU A 145 0.06 -7.46 -6.71
N TRP A 146 0.35 -7.37 -5.41
CA TRP A 146 1.41 -8.16 -4.76
C TRP A 146 1.11 -9.65 -4.63
N ASP A 147 -0.16 -10.05 -4.66
CA ASP A 147 -0.58 -11.45 -4.61
C ASP A 147 -0.23 -12.21 -5.89
N VAL A 148 -0.10 -11.50 -7.02
CA VAL A 148 0.15 -12.10 -8.34
C VAL A 148 1.44 -11.61 -9.02
N VAL A 149 2.03 -10.52 -8.54
CA VAL A 149 3.30 -9.96 -9.06
C VAL A 149 4.32 -9.86 -7.93
N SER A 150 5.45 -10.57 -8.08
CA SER A 150 6.54 -10.48 -7.12
C SER A 150 7.25 -9.12 -7.17
N ASN A 151 7.88 -8.76 -6.06
CA ASN A 151 8.61 -7.50 -5.91
C ASN A 151 9.64 -7.28 -7.05
N ASP A 152 10.44 -8.31 -7.38
CA ASP A 152 11.46 -8.22 -8.44
C ASP A 152 10.85 -8.00 -9.82
N ILE A 153 9.72 -8.66 -10.12
CA ILE A 153 9.02 -8.49 -11.41
C ILE A 153 8.46 -7.07 -11.51
N ALA A 154 7.83 -6.57 -10.44
CA ALA A 154 7.30 -5.21 -10.40
C ALA A 154 8.42 -4.16 -10.60
N CYS A 155 9.53 -4.30 -9.88
CA CYS A 155 10.71 -3.45 -10.03
C CYS A 155 11.29 -3.51 -11.45
N GLY A 156 11.35 -4.71 -12.04
CA GLY A 156 11.81 -4.90 -13.41
C GLY A 156 10.95 -4.16 -14.44
N VAL A 157 9.63 -4.32 -14.36
CA VAL A 157 8.67 -3.65 -15.24
C VAL A 157 8.76 -2.13 -15.10
N ALA A 158 8.69 -1.61 -13.87
CA ALA A 158 8.78 -0.17 -13.63
C ALA A 158 10.10 0.42 -14.15
N ARG A 159 11.22 -0.25 -13.89
CA ARG A 159 12.55 0.16 -14.37
C ARG A 159 12.66 0.14 -15.89
N MET A 160 12.03 -0.82 -16.58
CA MET A 160 12.01 -0.86 -18.05
C MET A 160 11.28 0.35 -18.64
N CYS A 161 10.13 0.73 -18.07
CA CYS A 161 9.40 1.93 -18.48
C CYS A 161 10.23 3.20 -18.25
N LEU A 162 10.83 3.34 -17.07
CA LEU A 162 11.62 4.52 -16.69
C LEU A 162 12.90 4.67 -17.53
N ASN A 163 13.55 3.56 -17.90
CA ASN A 163 14.74 3.58 -18.76
C ASN A 163 14.43 3.78 -20.25
N GLY A 164 13.18 3.58 -20.69
CA GLY A 164 12.72 3.88 -22.05
C GLY A 164 12.97 5.33 -22.47
N LYS A 165 13.15 6.24 -21.50
CA LYS A 165 13.57 7.65 -21.68
C LYS A 165 14.84 7.82 -22.52
N LYS A 166 15.76 6.83 -22.56
CA LYS A 166 17.06 6.98 -23.25
C LYS A 166 17.03 6.84 -24.78
N ARG A 167 15.92 6.41 -25.39
CA ARG A 167 15.86 6.15 -26.86
C ARG A 167 15.09 7.19 -27.67
N ALA A 168 14.41 8.14 -27.03
CA ALA A 168 13.60 9.14 -27.71
C ALA A 168 13.89 10.56 -27.19
N SER A 169 14.99 11.18 -27.64
CA SER A 169 15.16 12.63 -27.51
C SER A 169 15.58 13.24 -28.84
N ARG A 170 14.71 14.05 -29.43
CA ARG A 170 15.07 15.20 -30.26
C ARG A 170 13.84 16.12 -30.41
N HIS A 171 13.83 17.21 -29.62
CA HIS A 171 13.73 18.62 -30.06
C HIS A 171 13.03 19.53 -29.04
N GLY A 172 13.82 20.48 -28.55
CA GLY A 172 13.54 21.88 -28.17
C GLY A 172 12.14 22.31 -27.80
N LEU A 173 11.89 22.43 -26.49
CA LEU A 173 11.06 23.41 -25.76
C LEU A 173 11.56 23.42 -24.29
N SER A 174 11.12 24.35 -23.44
CA SER A 174 11.69 24.59 -22.08
C SER A 174 11.87 23.30 -21.26
N GLU A 175 13.13 23.03 -20.86
CA GLU A 175 13.56 21.71 -20.36
C GLU A 175 12.84 21.28 -19.08
N LYS A 176 12.51 22.19 -18.15
CA LYS A 176 12.00 21.81 -16.82
C LYS A 176 10.54 21.35 -16.81
N GLU A 177 9.66 22.00 -17.56
CA GLU A 177 8.21 21.68 -17.54
C GLU A 177 7.91 20.41 -18.35
N ILE A 178 8.62 20.21 -19.46
CA ILE A 178 8.53 18.99 -20.28
C ILE A 178 9.08 17.78 -19.53
N VAL A 179 10.18 17.94 -18.77
CA VAL A 179 10.77 16.83 -18.02
C VAL A 179 9.84 16.34 -16.90
N LEU A 180 9.17 17.26 -16.19
CA LEU A 180 8.18 16.90 -15.16
C LEU A 180 6.97 16.20 -15.79
N GLN A 181 6.36 16.77 -16.83
CA GLN A 181 5.20 16.18 -17.51
C GLN A 181 5.50 14.82 -18.15
N ASN A 182 6.69 14.66 -18.74
CA ASN A 182 7.10 13.36 -19.29
C ASN A 182 7.44 12.35 -18.19
N SER A 183 7.99 12.78 -17.05
CA SER A 183 8.24 11.88 -15.94
C SER A 183 6.93 11.34 -15.36
N ASP A 184 5.95 12.21 -15.16
CA ASP A 184 4.61 11.83 -14.69
C ASP A 184 3.94 10.86 -15.67
N LYS A 185 4.08 11.10 -16.98
CA LYS A 185 3.57 10.17 -18.00
C LYS A 185 4.22 8.80 -17.91
N VAL A 186 5.54 8.72 -17.75
CA VAL A 186 6.25 7.42 -17.69
C VAL A 186 5.92 6.67 -16.40
N CYS A 187 5.80 7.36 -15.27
CA CYS A 187 5.32 6.77 -14.01
C CYS A 187 3.89 6.25 -14.14
N SER A 188 3.02 7.01 -14.82
CA SER A 188 1.65 6.59 -15.12
C SER A 188 1.62 5.36 -16.03
N ASP A 189 2.41 5.35 -17.11
CA ASP A 189 2.52 4.20 -18.02
C ASP A 189 3.04 2.95 -17.28
N ALA A 190 4.02 3.11 -16.39
CA ALA A 190 4.53 2.03 -15.54
C ALA A 190 3.45 1.49 -14.59
N SER A 191 2.69 2.38 -13.94
CA SER A 191 1.58 2.01 -13.05
C SER A 191 0.50 1.25 -13.81
N VAL A 192 0.09 1.74 -14.98
CA VAL A 192 -0.89 1.08 -15.86
C VAL A 192 -0.40 -0.29 -16.32
N LEU A 193 0.90 -0.43 -16.66
CA LEU A 193 1.45 -1.72 -17.09
C LEU A 193 1.48 -2.73 -15.94
N LEU A 194 1.83 -2.31 -14.73
CA LEU A 194 1.76 -3.15 -13.52
C LEU A 194 0.32 -3.59 -13.24
N THR A 195 -0.65 -2.67 -13.32
CA THR A 195 -2.08 -3.01 -13.17
C THR A 195 -2.53 -4.03 -14.23
N LYS A 196 -2.18 -3.81 -15.50
CA LYS A 196 -2.50 -4.76 -16.59
C LYS A 196 -1.83 -6.11 -16.40
N LEU A 197 -0.60 -6.14 -15.90
CA LEU A 197 0.11 -7.38 -15.59
C LEU A 197 -0.60 -8.15 -14.47
N ALA A 198 -1.05 -7.48 -13.41
CA ALA A 198 -1.83 -8.10 -12.34
C ALA A 198 -3.12 -8.74 -12.87
N LEU A 199 -3.87 -8.00 -13.69
CA LEU A 199 -5.09 -8.51 -14.35
C LEU A 199 -4.80 -9.69 -15.28
N ALA A 200 -3.73 -9.62 -16.09
CA ALA A 200 -3.32 -10.71 -16.96
C ALA A 200 -2.90 -11.97 -16.18
N ARG A 201 -2.40 -11.79 -14.95
CA ARG A 201 -2.09 -12.86 -14.00
C ARG A 201 -3.29 -13.29 -13.15
N ARG A 202 -4.50 -12.88 -13.53
CA ARG A 202 -5.77 -13.25 -12.90
C ARG A 202 -5.92 -12.77 -11.46
N SER A 203 -5.39 -11.58 -11.13
CA SER A 203 -5.82 -10.90 -9.91
C SER A 203 -7.34 -10.73 -9.94
N SER A 204 -8.01 -11.15 -8.86
CA SER A 204 -9.46 -11.02 -8.68
C SER A 204 -9.84 -9.84 -7.80
N ASP A 205 -8.86 -9.04 -7.36
CA ASP A 205 -9.05 -7.94 -6.43
C ASP A 205 -8.91 -6.57 -7.12
N ASN A 206 -9.22 -5.51 -6.38
CA ASN A 206 -8.92 -4.14 -6.74
C ASN A 206 -7.40 -3.93 -6.79
N VAL A 207 -6.92 -3.36 -7.90
CA VAL A 207 -5.49 -3.14 -8.12
C VAL A 207 -5.19 -1.65 -8.17
N SER A 208 -4.55 -1.14 -7.12
CA SER A 208 -4.07 0.24 -7.05
C SER A 208 -2.55 0.25 -7.04
N VAL A 209 -1.92 1.05 -7.91
CA VAL A 209 -0.46 1.13 -8.05
C VAL A 209 -0.02 2.57 -8.19
N VAL A 210 1.00 2.96 -7.42
CA VAL A 210 1.69 4.25 -7.51
C VAL A 210 3.17 3.98 -7.76
N VAL A 211 3.72 4.58 -8.82
CA VAL A 211 5.15 4.54 -9.14
C VAL A 211 5.73 5.93 -9.01
N VAL A 212 6.84 6.06 -8.27
CA VAL A 212 7.59 7.30 -8.07
C VAL A 212 8.98 7.15 -8.66
N ASP A 213 9.31 7.95 -9.67
CA ASP A 213 10.68 8.04 -10.21
C ASP A 213 11.59 8.72 -9.18
N LEU A 214 12.67 8.04 -8.78
CA LEU A 214 13.62 8.55 -7.79
C LEU A 214 14.90 9.10 -8.41
N LYS A 215 15.08 8.95 -9.74
CA LYS A 215 16.21 9.56 -10.44
C LYS A 215 16.02 11.07 -10.50
N LYS A 216 17.09 11.81 -10.23
CA LYS A 216 17.10 13.26 -10.43
C LYS A 216 16.97 13.54 -11.93
N ALA A 217 16.08 14.46 -12.29
CA ALA A 217 16.12 15.12 -13.59
C ALA A 217 17.47 15.83 -13.72
N THR A 218 18.41 15.22 -14.44
CA THR A 218 19.64 15.87 -14.92
C THR A 218 19.31 16.87 -16.00
#